data_AF-A0A966IFQ5-F1
#
_entry.id   AF-A0A966IFQ5-F1
#
_cell.length_a   1.000
_cell.length_b   1.000
_cell.length_c   1.000
_cell.angle_alpha   90.00
_cell.angle_beta   90.00
_cell.angle_gamma   90.00
#
_symmetry.space_group_name_H-M   'P 1'
#
loop_
_entity.id
_entity.type
_entity.pdbx_description
1 polymer ?
#
loop_
_entity_poly.entity_id
_entity_poly.type
_entity_poly.pdbx_seq_one_letter_code
_entity_poly.pdbx_strand_id
1 'polypeptide(L)'
;DVPTFKELGLNWVDGAYRGVAMPKSTPLALQEKMSDFIGKLNADPEAKKRLEDMGFVVVDIPVNKIPAFMKEKTPLAMEDAKNAGMIK
;
A
#
# COMPACT_ATOMS: atom_id res chain seq x y z
N ASP A 1 12.87 7.86 -20.81
CA ASP A 1 12.49 6.94 -19.72
C ASP A 1 13.41 7.11 -18.53
N VAL A 2 12.89 6.83 -17.35
CA VAL A 2 13.65 6.79 -16.10
C VAL A 2 13.77 5.32 -15.68
N PRO A 3 14.98 4.76 -15.54
CA PRO A 3 15.14 3.35 -15.20
C PRO A 3 14.72 3.09 -13.74
N THR A 4 14.16 1.91 -13.52
CA THR A 4 13.94 1.33 -12.19
C THR A 4 15.28 0.96 -11.53
N PHE A 5 15.27 0.78 -10.21
CA PHE A 5 16.45 0.27 -9.49
C PHE A 5 16.90 -1.11 -10.01
N LYS A 6 15.95 -1.99 -10.37
CA LYS A 6 16.24 -3.31 -10.94
C LYS A 6 17.00 -3.22 -12.26
N GLU A 7 16.64 -2.31 -13.15
CA GLU A 7 17.35 -2.07 -14.41
C GLU A 7 18.77 -1.53 -14.20
N LEU A 8 19.01 -0.87 -13.07
CA LEU A 8 20.34 -0.42 -12.63
C LEU A 8 21.13 -1.49 -11.85
N GLY A 9 20.62 -2.72 -11.74
CA GLY A 9 21.29 -3.81 -11.02
C GLY A 9 21.08 -3.81 -9.50
N LEU A 10 20.18 -2.96 -8.99
CA LEU A 10 19.79 -2.91 -7.58
C LEU A 10 18.48 -3.68 -7.39
N ASN A 11 18.51 -4.77 -6.62
CA ASN A 11 17.29 -5.53 -6.32
C ASN A 11 16.45 -4.84 -5.23
N TRP A 12 15.97 -3.64 -5.52
CA TRP A 12 15.14 -2.85 -4.62
C TRP A 12 13.84 -2.46 -5.33
N VAL A 13 12.71 -2.84 -4.73
CA VAL A 13 11.37 -2.52 -5.22
C VAL A 13 10.57 -2.07 -4.01
N ASP A 14 10.37 -0.77 -3.90
CA ASP A 14 9.62 -0.17 -2.81
C ASP A 14 8.75 0.99 -3.32
N GLY A 15 7.82 1.43 -2.49
CA GLY A 15 6.92 2.53 -2.79
C GLY A 15 6.18 3.04 -1.55
N ALA A 16 5.74 4.29 -1.61
CA ALA A 16 4.96 4.88 -0.52
C ALA A 16 3.49 4.48 -0.63
N TYR A 17 2.97 3.76 0.36
CA TYR A 17 1.56 3.40 0.43
C TYR A 17 0.72 4.47 1.14
N ARG A 18 -0.56 4.54 0.80
CA ARG A 18 -1.61 5.31 1.50
C ARG A 18 -2.80 4.40 1.70
N GLY A 19 -3.49 4.55 2.83
CA GLY A 19 -4.65 3.73 3.16
C GLY A 19 -5.53 4.36 4.22
N VAL A 20 -6.65 3.70 4.51
CA VAL A 20 -7.62 4.12 5.52
C VAL A 20 -7.49 3.21 6.73
N ALA A 21 -7.38 3.80 7.91
CA ALA A 21 -7.40 3.09 9.18
C ALA A 21 -8.62 3.50 10.00
N MET A 22 -9.08 2.60 10.86
CA MET A 22 -10.17 2.84 11.80
C MET A 22 -9.69 2.59 13.23
N PRO A 23 -10.33 3.22 14.24
CA PRO A 23 -10.05 2.91 15.63
C PRO A 23 -10.17 1.42 15.93
N LYS A 24 -9.30 0.91 16.82
CA LYS A 24 -9.33 -0.50 17.24
C LYS A 24 -10.69 -0.92 17.81
N SER A 25 -11.43 0.01 18.41
CA SER A 25 -12.76 -0.21 18.99
C SER A 25 -13.89 -0.29 17.94
N THR A 26 -13.63 0.00 16.67
CA THR A 26 -14.65 -0.06 15.62
C THR A 26 -15.10 -1.51 15.39
N PRO A 27 -16.41 -1.82 15.42
CA PRO A 27 -16.92 -3.16 15.13
C PRO A 27 -16.50 -3.70 13.77
N LEU A 28 -16.16 -4.99 13.69
CA LEU A 28 -15.66 -5.64 12.46
C LEU A 28 -16.59 -5.42 11.26
N ALA A 29 -17.91 -5.55 11.44
CA ALA A 29 -18.87 -5.34 10.37
C ALA A 29 -18.82 -3.92 9.77
N LEU A 30 -18.50 -2.89 10.58
CA LEU A 30 -18.31 -1.54 10.07
C LEU A 30 -16.96 -1.40 9.36
N GLN A 31 -15.95 -2.13 9.80
CA GLN A 31 -14.66 -2.16 9.12
C GLN A 31 -14.75 -2.79 7.73
N GLU A 32 -15.44 -3.92 7.62
CA GLU A 32 -15.72 -4.61 6.36
C GLU A 32 -16.55 -3.73 5.42
N LYS A 33 -17.62 -3.11 5.92
CA LYS A 33 -18.44 -2.19 5.13
C LYS A 33 -17.63 -1.02 4.55
N MET A 34 -16.70 -0.46 5.32
CA MET A 34 -15.81 0.60 4.83
C MET A 34 -14.83 0.06 3.78
N SER A 35 -14.24 -1.11 4.03
CA SER A 35 -13.34 -1.77 3.07
C SER A 35 -14.04 -2.01 1.73
N ASP A 36 -15.27 -2.53 1.74
CA ASP A 36 -16.04 -2.80 0.53
C ASP A 36 -16.38 -1.51 -0.22
N PHE A 37 -16.68 -0.43 0.52
CA PHE A 37 -16.93 0.88 -0.08
C PHE A 37 -15.68 1.44 -0.77
N ILE A 38 -14.51 1.35 -0.13
CA ILE A 38 -13.24 1.76 -0.75
C ILE A 38 -12.91 0.91 -1.98
N GLY A 39 -13.15 -0.40 -1.93
CA GLY A 39 -12.97 -1.28 -3.09
C GLY A 39 -13.85 -0.86 -4.28
N LYS A 40 -15.09 -0.44 -4.04
CA LYS A 40 -15.97 0.12 -5.09
C LYS A 40 -15.42 1.43 -5.67
N LEU A 41 -14.88 2.32 -4.83
CA LEU A 41 -14.24 3.56 -5.30
C LEU A 41 -12.98 3.28 -6.11
N ASN A 42 -12.16 2.33 -5.69
CA ASN A 42 -10.94 1.92 -6.39
C ASN A 42 -11.23 1.27 -7.75
N ALA A 43 -12.40 0.64 -7.91
CA ALA A 43 -12.86 0.06 -9.17
C ALA A 43 -13.49 1.09 -10.12
N ASP A 44 -13.77 2.31 -9.67
CA ASP A 44 -14.32 3.38 -10.50
C ASP A 44 -13.27 3.89 -11.51
N PRO A 45 -13.54 3.88 -12.82
CA PRO A 45 -12.56 4.28 -13.83
C PRO A 45 -12.13 5.75 -13.73
N GLU A 46 -13.02 6.66 -13.31
CA GLU A 46 -12.70 8.07 -13.16
C GLU A 46 -11.79 8.30 -11.95
N ALA A 47 -12.11 7.66 -10.83
CA ALA A 47 -11.27 7.69 -9.62
C ALA A 47 -9.88 7.11 -9.90
N LYS A 48 -9.81 5.95 -10.58
CA LYS A 48 -8.54 5.33 -10.96
C LYS A 48 -7.73 6.22 -11.88
N LYS A 49 -8.35 6.79 -12.92
CA LYS A 49 -7.68 7.70 -13.85
C LYS A 49 -7.13 8.93 -13.13
N ARG A 50 -7.91 9.52 -12.22
CA ARG A 50 -7.46 10.69 -11.45
C ARG A 50 -6.25 10.37 -10.57
N LEU A 51 -6.21 9.18 -9.95
CA LEU A 51 -5.07 8.73 -9.17
C LEU A 51 -3.84 8.50 -10.05
N GLU A 52 -4.00 7.87 -11.22
CA GLU A 52 -2.93 7.65 -12.20
C GLU A 52 -2.36 8.98 -12.74
N ASP A 53 -3.22 9.95 -13.07
CA ASP A 53 -2.82 11.29 -13.52
C ASP A 53 -2.06 12.06 -12.42
N MET A 54 -2.25 11.70 -11.15
CA MET A 54 -1.51 12.21 -9.99
C MET A 54 -0.24 11.41 -9.65
N GLY A 55 0.08 10.36 -10.42
CA GLY A 55 1.25 9.50 -10.21
C GLY A 55 1.05 8.39 -9.18
N PHE A 56 -0.20 8.07 -8.80
CA PHE A 56 -0.51 6.96 -7.92
C PHE A 56 -0.92 5.72 -8.73
N VAL A 57 -0.58 4.54 -8.21
CA VAL A 57 -1.10 3.26 -8.70
C VAL A 57 -2.03 2.69 -7.64
N VAL A 58 -3.23 2.30 -8.05
CA VAL A 58 -4.22 1.69 -7.14
C VAL A 58 -3.73 0.32 -6.71
N VAL A 59 -3.55 0.16 -5.39
CA VAL A 59 -3.28 -1.12 -4.73
C VAL A 59 -4.43 -1.39 -3.76
N ASP A 60 -5.41 -2.18 -4.21
CA ASP A 60 -6.62 -2.45 -3.44
C ASP A 60 -6.44 -3.69 -2.55
N ILE A 61 -6.28 -3.46 -1.24
CA ILE A 61 -6.10 -4.52 -0.24
C ILE A 61 -7.30 -4.52 0.70
N PRO A 62 -8.20 -5.51 0.62
CA PRO A 62 -9.35 -5.58 1.53
C PRO A 62 -8.91 -5.81 2.97
N VAL A 63 -9.72 -5.37 3.93
CA VAL A 63 -9.37 -5.35 5.36
C VAL A 63 -8.93 -6.73 5.89
N ASN A 64 -9.52 -7.81 5.40
CA ASN A 64 -9.15 -9.19 5.79
C ASN A 64 -7.79 -9.65 5.23
N LYS A 65 -7.20 -8.93 4.27
CA LYS A 65 -5.87 -9.19 3.68
C LYS A 65 -4.78 -8.27 4.23
N ILE A 66 -5.13 -7.19 4.91
CA ILE A 66 -4.18 -6.27 5.54
C ILE A 66 -3.18 -7.00 6.46
N PRO A 67 -3.56 -7.99 7.30
CA PRO A 67 -2.58 -8.70 8.12
C PRO A 67 -1.49 -9.41 7.30
N ALA A 68 -1.86 -10.03 6.17
CA ALA A 68 -0.90 -10.67 5.28
C ALA A 68 -0.01 -9.65 4.58
N PHE A 69 -0.60 -8.56 4.08
CA PHE A 69 0.14 -7.45 3.47
C PHE A 69 1.17 -6.85 4.44
N MET A 70 0.77 -6.55 5.68
CA MET A 70 1.69 -6.00 6.69
C MET A 70 2.79 -6.99 7.06
N LYS A 71 2.49 -8.29 7.13
CA LYS A 71 3.49 -9.33 7.38
C LYS A 71 4.55 -9.38 6.26
N GLU A 72 4.16 -9.15 5.02
CA GLU A 72 5.08 -9.08 3.88
C GLU A 72 5.90 -7.79 3.86
N LYS A 73 5.27 -6.63 4.10
CA LYS A 73 5.94 -5.32 3.95
C LYS A 73 6.82 -4.92 5.13
N THR A 74 6.47 -5.35 6.35
CA THR A 74 7.22 -4.94 7.56
C THR A 74 8.70 -5.34 7.50
N PRO A 75 9.08 -6.58 7.14
CA PRO A 75 10.49 -6.96 7.05
C PRO A 75 11.26 -6.14 6.01
N LEU A 76 10.64 -5.85 4.86
CA LEU A 76 11.26 -5.05 3.80
C LEU A 76 11.55 -3.62 4.27
N ALA A 77 10.58 -2.97 4.91
CA ALA A 77 10.77 -1.63 5.47
C ALA A 77 11.84 -1.60 6.57
N MET A 78 11.93 -2.65 7.40
CA MET A 78 12.97 -2.78 8.44
C MET A 78 14.36 -3.00 7.84
N GLU A 79 14.46 -3.80 6.78
CA GLU A 79 15.70 -4.02 6.03
C GLU A 79 16.17 -2.72 5.37
N ASP A 80 15.27 -1.99 4.71
CA ASP A 80 15.57 -0.69 4.10
C ASP A 80 16.03 0.32 5.14
N ALA A 81 15.36 0.39 6.30
CA ALA A 81 15.76 1.27 7.40
C ALA A 81 17.15 0.91 7.97
N LYS A 82 17.49 -0.39 8.03
CA LYS A 82 18.83 -0.84 8.45
C LYS A 82 19.89 -0.47 7.40
N ASN A 83 19.60 -0.71 6.11
CA ASN A 83 20.50 -0.37 5.01
C ASN A 83 20.74 1.14 4.91
N ALA A 84 19.72 1.94 5.25
CA ALA A 84 19.82 3.40 5.35
C ALA A 84 20.50 3.90 6.64
N GLY A 85 20.90 3.00 7.57
CA GLY A 85 21.53 3.35 8.84
C GLY A 85 20.60 4.01 9.86
N MET A 86 19.28 3.92 9.67
CA MET A 86 18.27 4.48 10.59
C MET A 86 18.03 3.58 11.81
N ILE A 87 18.31 2.28 11.68
CA ILE A 87 18.18 1.28 12.74
C ILE A 87 19.53 0.56 12.86
N LYS A 88 20.01 0.41 14.11
CA LYS A 88 21.28 -0.28 14.43
C LYS A 88 21.09 -1.77 14.60
#